data_AF-A0A3Q8ZLU4-F1
#
_entry.id   AF-A0A3Q8ZLU4-F1
#
_cell.length_a   1.000
_cell.length_b   1.000
_cell.length_c   1.000
_cell.angle_alpha   90.00
_cell.angle_beta   90.00
_cell.angle_gamma   90.00
#
_symmetry.space_group_name_H-M   'P 1'
#
loop_
_entity.id
_entity.type
_entity.pdbx_description
1 polymer ?
#
loop_
_entity_poly.entity_id
_entity_poly.type
_entity_poly.pdbx_seq_one_letter_code
_entity_poly.pdbx_strand_id
1 'polypeptide(L)' 'MIIDKLGDYRTRDGRKANIFGFNDNDVTFPVRGAVYKMYRGKERPRGYFIWMKDGRSRALGESGLDLVDFIG' A
#
# COMPACT_ATOMS: atom_id res chain seq x y z
N MET A 1 -10.53 6.78 1.90
CA MET A 1 -10.77 5.55 1.10
C MET A 1 -10.70 4.37 2.05
N ILE A 2 -11.48 3.30 1.83
CA ILE A 2 -11.31 2.02 2.53
C ILE A 2 -10.70 1.02 1.55
N ILE A 3 -9.70 0.27 2.00
CA ILE A 3 -9.05 -0.80 1.24
C ILE A 3 -9.78 -2.11 1.54
N ASP A 4 -10.56 -2.59 0.58
CA ASP A 4 -11.41 -3.77 0.69
C ASP A 4 -11.14 -4.84 -0.37
N LYS A 5 -10.25 -4.56 -1.33
CA LYS A 5 -9.87 -5.49 -2.39
C LYS A 5 -8.36 -5.52 -2.65
N LEU A 6 -7.92 -6.64 -3.18
CA LEU A 6 -6.56 -6.83 -3.69
C LEU A 6 -6.39 -6.10 -5.03
N GLY A 7 -5.14 -5.86 -5.41
CA GLY A 7 -4.77 -5.23 -6.67
C GLY A 7 -3.86 -4.02 -6.48
N ASP A 8 -3.77 -3.20 -7.51
CA ASP A 8 -2.88 -2.06 -7.57
C ASP A 8 -3.57 -0.79 -7.07
N TYR A 9 -2.82 -0.05 -6.28
CA TYR A 9 -3.19 1.22 -5.67
C TYR A 9 -2.13 2.26 -5.95
N ARG A 10 -2.52 3.54 -5.89
CA ARG A 10 -1.60 4.67 -5.93
C ARG A 10 -1.30 5.14 -4.52
N THR A 11 -0.02 5.34 -4.21
CA THR A 11 0.42 6.04 -3.00
C THR A 11 0.26 7.54 -3.17
N ARG A 12 0.21 8.28 -2.06
CA ARG A 12 0.07 9.73 -2.04
C ARG A 12 1.17 10.46 -2.80
N ASP A 13 2.39 9.93 -2.78
CA ASP A 13 3.52 10.44 -3.57
C ASP A 13 3.58 9.92 -5.01
N GLY A 14 2.53 9.25 -5.49
CA GLY A 14 2.34 8.89 -6.89
C GLY A 14 2.93 7.54 -7.31
N ARG A 15 3.49 6.75 -6.38
CA ARG A 15 4.00 5.42 -6.69
C ARG A 15 2.88 4.39 -6.76
N LYS A 16 3.12 3.32 -7.51
CA LYS A 16 2.25 2.14 -7.53
C LYS A 16 2.53 1.27 -6.29
N ALA A 17 1.48 0.73 -5.68
CA ALA A 17 1.56 -0.28 -4.63
C ALA A 17 0.63 -1.44 -4.98
N ASN A 18 1.10 -2.68 -4.91
CA ASN A 18 0.27 -3.85 -5.10
C ASN A 18 -0.09 -4.45 -3.75
N ILE A 19 -1.39 -4.55 -3.48
CA ILE A 19 -1.97 -5.17 -2.30
C ILE A 19 -2.32 -6.61 -2.66
N PHE A 20 -1.70 -7.56 -1.95
CA PHE A 20 -1.84 -8.99 -2.22
C PHE A 20 -2.39 -9.78 -1.03
N GLY A 21 -2.70 -9.12 0.09
CA GLY A 21 -3.33 -9.80 1.21
C GLY A 21 -3.91 -8.87 2.27
N PHE A 22 -4.81 -9.44 3.05
CA PHE A 22 -5.30 -8.89 4.29
C PHE A 22 -4.93 -9.85 5.43
N ASN A 23 -4.68 -9.31 6.62
CA ASN A 23 -4.58 -10.09 7.84
C ASN A 23 -5.98 -10.18 8.46
N ASP A 24 -6.45 -11.40 8.69
CA ASP A 24 -7.78 -11.66 9.24
C ASP A 24 -7.85 -11.46 10.76
N ASN A 25 -6.69 -11.31 11.42
CA ASN A 25 -6.61 -10.97 12.85
C ASN A 25 -6.85 -9.48 13.08
N ASP A 26 -7.33 -9.13 14.28
CA ASP A 26 -7.53 -7.74 14.72
C ASP A 26 -6.18 -7.04 14.98
N VAL A 27 -5.51 -6.63 13.90
CA VAL A 27 -4.25 -5.90 13.92
C VAL A 27 -4.44 -4.49 13.35
N THR A 28 -3.67 -3.53 13.86
CA THR A 28 -3.77 -2.12 13.42
C THR A 28 -3.51 -1.95 11.93
N PHE A 29 -2.56 -2.70 11.35
CA PHE A 29 -2.20 -2.62 9.92
C PHE A 29 -2.48 -3.96 9.23
N PRO A 30 -3.75 -4.26 8.90
CA PRO A 30 -4.11 -5.56 8.35
C PRO A 30 -3.82 -5.67 6.85
N VAL A 31 -3.68 -4.57 6.13
CA VAL A 31 -3.48 -4.57 4.68
C VAL A 31 -2.01 -4.84 4.37
N ARG A 32 -1.70 -5.77 3.46
CA ARG A 32 -0.33 -6.20 3.13
C ARG A 32 -0.06 -6.08 1.64
N GLY A 33 1.14 -5.62 1.30
CA GLY A 33 1.48 -5.35 -0.09
C GLY A 33 2.94 -4.96 -0.31
N ALA A 34 3.23 -4.51 -1.53
CA ALA A 34 4.55 -4.05 -1.94
C ALA A 34 4.46 -2.77 -2.76
N VAL A 35 5.36 -1.82 -2.49
CA VAL A 35 5.47 -0.57 -3.25
C VAL A 35 6.44 -0.77 -4.41
N TYR A 36 6.05 -0.31 -5.58
CA TYR A 36 6.87 -0.34 -6.78
C TYR A 36 7.91 0.76 -6.73
N LYS A 37 9.15 0.42 -7.07
CA LYS A 37 10.27 1.35 -7.12
C LYS A 37 11.14 1.04 -8.34
N MET A 38 11.79 2.07 -8.87
CA MET A 38 12.77 1.91 -9.92
C MET A 38 13.97 1.12 -9.39
N TYR A 39 14.29 0.00 -10.03
CA TYR A 39 15.45 -0.81 -9.70
C TYR A 39 16.11 -1.34 -10.96
N ARG A 40 17.37 -0.93 -11.20
CA ARG A 40 18.14 -1.28 -12.41
C ARG A 40 17.36 -0.99 -13.71
N GLY A 41 16.76 0.19 -13.80
CA GLY A 41 16.04 0.66 -14.99
C GLY A 41 14.68 0.01 -15.23
N LYS A 42 14.15 -0.78 -14.28
CA LYS A 42 12.80 -1.36 -14.37
C LYS A 42 12.04 -1.08 -13.09
N GLU A 43 10.75 -0.80 -13.22
CA GLU A 43 9.86 -0.71 -12.06
C GLU A 43 9.60 -2.11 -11.51
N ARG A 44 9.84 -2.31 -10.21
CA ARG A 44 9.70 -3.61 -9.55
C ARG A 44 9.02 -3.44 -8.19
N PRO A 45 8.15 -4.39 -7.78
CA PRO A 45 7.65 -4.42 -6.41
C PRO A 45 8.84 -4.67 -5.47
N ARG A 46 9.14 -3.70 -4.59
CA ARG A 46 10.28 -3.75 -3.67
C ARG A 46 9.90 -3.24 -2.30
N GLY A 47 10.13 -4.10 -1.31
CA GLY A 47 9.81 -3.85 0.08
C GLY A 47 8.42 -4.35 0.42
N TYR A 48 8.33 -5.06 1.54
CA TYR A 48 7.07 -5.44 2.15
C TYR A 48 6.54 -4.27 2.97
N PHE A 49 5.28 -3.92 2.76
CA PHE A 49 4.61 -2.82 3.44
C PHE A 49 3.27 -3.29 3.99
N ILE A 50 2.85 -2.59 5.05
CA ILE A 50 1.55 -2.78 5.67
C ILE A 50 0.84 -1.44 5.80
N TRP A 51 -0.48 -1.47 5.68
CA TRP A 51 -1.33 -0.30 5.80
C TRP A 51 -2.52 -0.60 6.70
N MET A 52 -3.09 0.45 7.26
CA MET A 52 -4.41 0.41 7.86
C MET A 52 -5.48 0.22 6.78
N LYS A 53 -6.68 -0.20 7.16
CA LYS A 53 -7.81 -0.33 6.22
C LYS A 53 -8.20 1.01 5.58
N ASP A 54 -7.85 2.14 6.18
CA ASP A 54 -8.11 3.47 5.61
C ASP A 54 -6.99 3.94 4.64
N GLY A 55 -6.00 3.09 4.36
CA GLY A 55 -4.89 3.37 3.45
C GLY A 55 -3.67 4.01 4.10
N ARG A 56 -3.68 4.35 5.40
CA ARG A 56 -2.53 4.95 6.06
C ARG A 56 -1.39 3.96 6.28
N SER A 57 -0.17 4.41 5.97
CA SER A 57 1.07 3.65 6.15
C SER A 57 1.72 3.87 7.52
N ARG A 58 1.24 4.84 8.30
CA ARG A 58 1.73 5.19 9.65
C ARG A 58 0.56 5.42 10.60
N ALA A 59 0.76 5.13 11.88
CA ALA A 59 -0.26 5.30 12.93
C ALA A 59 -0.70 6.76 13.09
N LEU A 60 0.27 7.67 12.95
CA LEU A 60 0.10 9.10 13.17
C LEU A 60 0.69 9.88 11.99
N GLY A 61 -0.02 10.95 11.63
CA GLY A 61 0.37 11.85 10.53
C GLY A 61 0.15 11.24 9.14
N GLU A 62 0.22 12.12 8.14
CA GLU A 62 0.21 11.70 6.74
C GLU A 62 1.58 11.20 6.30
N SER A 63 1.59 10.31 5.31
CA SER A 63 2.79 9.83 4.66
C SER A 63 2.63 9.85 3.14
N GLY A 64 3.74 10.09 2.43
CA GLY A 64 3.78 9.89 0.97
C GLY A 64 3.44 8.45 0.55
N LEU A 65 3.58 7.48 1.46
CA LEU A 65 3.28 6.07 1.24
C LEU A 65 1.83 5.67 1.53
N ASP A 66 0.98 6.61 1.95
CA ASP A 66 -0.44 6.33 2.18
C ASP A 66 -1.13 6.02 0.85
N LEU A 67 -2.01 5.02 0.83
CA LEU A 67 -2.80 4.65 -0.35
C LEU A 67 -3.94 5.65 -0.53
N VAL A 68 -4.09 6.19 -1.74
CA VAL A 68 -5.07 7.23 -2.04
C VAL A 68 -6.09 6.85 -3.11
N ASP A 69 -5.75 5.93 -4.02
CA ASP A 69 -6.65 5.46 -5.09
C ASP A 69 -6.39 4.00 -5.45
N PHE A 70 -7.44 3.29 -5.88
CA PHE A 70 -7.32 2.01 -6.59
C PHE A 70 -7.12 2.24 -8.09
N ILE A 71 -6.19 1.52 -8.72
CA ILE A 71 -5.78 1.76 -10.11
C ILE A 71 -5.78 0.51 -11.01
N GLY A 72 -6.11 -0.68 -10.49
CA GLY A 72 -6.26 -1.89 -11.32
C GLY A 72 -6.04 -3.19 -10.60
#